data_AF-D4F5T7-F1
#
_entry.id   AF-D4F5T7-F1
#
_cell.length_a   1.000
_cell.length_b   1.000
_cell.length_c   1.000
_cell.angle_alpha   90.00
_cell.angle_beta   90.00
_cell.angle_gamma   90.00
#
_symmetry.space_group_name_H-M   'P 1'
#
loop_
_entity.id
_entity.type
_entity.pdbx_description
1 polymer ?
#
loop_
_entity_poly.entity_id
_entity_poly.type
_entity_poly.pdbx_seq_one_letter_code
_entity_poly.pdbx_strand_id
1 'polypeptide(L)'
;MATTTMGVKLDDAARERIKAAAKQIDRTPHWLIKQAIFSYLDRLEQGELPAELPTTGLEPLSSGETATSSPEAYQPFLSFAEQILPQSVLRANITAAYRRAETDAVPMLLEQARLAAPLAERAYQLAYRLAQQLRNQKNIGGRAGMVQSLLQEFSLSSQEGVALMCLAEALLRIPDKAT
;
A
#
# COMPACT_ATOMS: atom_id res chain seq x y z
N MET A 1 -8.46 60.56 24.41
CA MET A 1 -8.77 59.37 23.59
C MET A 1 -9.41 58.33 24.50
N ALA A 2 -10.59 57.82 24.16
CA ALA A 2 -11.34 56.93 25.05
C ALA A 2 -10.57 55.61 25.25
N THR A 3 -10.18 55.31 26.50
CA THR A 3 -9.59 54.01 26.86
C THR A 3 -10.69 52.97 27.00
N THR A 4 -10.85 52.11 25.99
CA THR A 4 -11.76 50.96 26.05
C THR A 4 -11.09 49.81 26.80
N THR A 5 -11.63 49.41 27.95
CA THR A 5 -11.14 48.26 28.71
C THR A 5 -11.65 46.97 28.08
N MET A 6 -10.74 46.15 27.53
CA MET A 6 -11.07 44.83 26.99
C MET A 6 -10.65 43.74 27.98
N GLY A 7 -11.60 42.88 28.37
CA GLY A 7 -11.35 41.80 29.34
C GLY A 7 -10.82 40.53 28.69
N VAL A 8 -9.68 40.03 29.15
CA VAL A 8 -9.12 38.74 28.72
C VAL A 8 -9.47 37.67 29.76
N LYS A 9 -10.14 36.59 29.34
CA LYS A 9 -10.42 35.43 30.21
C LYS A 9 -9.19 34.52 30.22
N LEU A 10 -8.63 34.31 31.41
CA LEU A 10 -7.52 33.39 31.67
C LEU A 10 -8.03 32.29 32.59
N ASP A 11 -7.70 31.05 32.29
CA ASP A 11 -7.89 29.91 33.18
C ASP A 11 -6.95 29.98 34.39
N ASP A 12 -7.32 29.31 35.48
CA ASP A 12 -6.57 29.41 36.75
C ASP A 12 -5.13 28.91 36.63
N ALA A 13 -4.87 27.92 35.77
CA ALA A 13 -3.54 27.41 35.49
C ALA A 13 -2.66 28.44 34.74
N ALA A 14 -3.21 29.19 33.77
CA ALA A 14 -2.47 30.27 33.12
C ALA A 14 -2.19 31.43 34.08
N ARG A 15 -3.15 31.77 34.95
CA ARG A 15 -2.97 32.85 35.94
C ARG A 15 -1.82 32.54 36.92
N GLU A 16 -1.72 31.31 37.41
CA GLU A 16 -0.61 30.90 38.30
C GLU A 16 0.74 30.88 37.57
N ARG A 17 0.80 30.44 36.31
CA ARG A 17 2.03 30.51 35.50
C ARG A 17 2.53 31.93 35.29
N ILE A 18 1.62 32.87 34.96
CA ILE A 18 1.96 34.29 34.80
C ILE A 18 2.45 34.89 36.13
N LYS A 19 1.83 34.51 37.25
CA LYS A 19 2.23 34.97 38.58
C LYS A 19 3.62 34.47 38.98
N ALA A 20 3.94 33.21 38.67
CA ALA A 20 5.26 32.65 38.90
C ALA A 20 6.34 33.33 38.03
N ALA A 21 6.07 33.52 36.74
CA ALA A 21 6.98 34.20 35.82
C ALA A 21 7.22 35.66 36.22
N ALA A 22 6.17 36.40 36.61
CA ALA A 22 6.28 37.78 37.07
C ALA A 22 7.12 37.89 38.36
N LYS A 23 7.01 36.92 39.27
CA LYS A 23 7.81 36.85 40.49
C LYS A 23 9.29 36.60 40.22
N GLN A 24 9.64 35.83 39.18
CA GLN A 24 11.05 35.59 38.82
C GLN A 24 11.76 36.83 38.30
N ILE A 25 11.02 37.78 37.72
CA ILE A 25 11.56 39.03 37.17
C ILE A 25 11.28 40.24 38.09
N ASP A 26 10.85 40.00 39.34
CA ASP A 26 10.48 41.03 40.33
C ASP A 26 9.49 42.09 39.80
N ARG A 27 8.44 41.65 39.10
CA ARG A 27 7.37 42.53 38.58
C ARG A 27 5.97 41.99 38.90
N THR A 28 4.96 42.83 38.70
CA THR A 28 3.56 42.43 38.92
C THR A 28 3.01 41.65 37.72
N PRO A 29 2.06 40.72 37.91
CA PRO A 29 1.42 40.00 36.81
C PRO A 29 0.78 40.94 35.77
N HIS A 30 0.18 42.04 36.23
CA HIS A 30 -0.42 43.04 35.34
C HIS A 30 0.63 43.75 34.47
N TRP A 31 1.78 44.10 35.04
CA TRP A 31 2.90 44.66 34.28
C TRP A 31 3.39 43.67 33.22
N LEU A 32 3.55 42.40 33.58
CA LEU A 32 4.02 41.35 32.66
C LEU A 32 3.05 41.14 31.49
N ILE A 33 1.75 41.07 31.75
CA ILE A 33 0.73 40.94 30.70
C ILE A 33 0.78 42.15 29.76
N LYS A 34 0.83 43.37 30.33
CA LYS A 34 0.90 44.60 29.55
C LYS A 34 2.15 44.64 28.68
N GLN A 35 3.32 44.33 29.26
CA GLN A 35 4.60 44.31 28.55
C GLN A 35 4.65 43.25 27.45
N ALA A 36 4.09 42.06 27.69
CA ALA A 36 4.00 41.00 26.70
C ALA A 36 3.14 41.41 25.49
N ILE A 37 2.00 42.08 25.74
CA ILE A 37 1.13 42.58 24.66
C ILE A 37 1.87 43.63 23.82
N PHE A 38 2.49 44.62 24.46
CA PHE A 38 3.23 45.67 23.71
C PHE A 38 4.40 45.09 22.93
N SER A 39 5.22 44.25 23.56
CA SER A 39 6.35 43.61 22.88
C SER A 39 5.90 42.73 21.70
N TYR A 40 4.75 42.06 21.81
CA TYR A 40 4.20 41.26 20.72
C TYR A 40 3.68 42.13 19.57
N LEU A 41 3.02 43.25 19.87
CA LEU A 41 2.60 44.22 18.88
C LEU A 41 3.80 44.88 18.18
N ASP A 42 4.82 45.30 18.92
CA ASP A 42 6.04 45.88 18.36
C ASP A 42 6.73 44.92 17.38
N ARG A 43 6.76 43.62 17.70
CA ARG A 43 7.31 42.58 16.81
C ARG A 43 6.48 42.40 15.54
N LEU A 44 5.16 42.45 15.64
CA LEU A 44 4.27 42.42 14.47
C LEU A 44 4.44 43.66 13.59
N GLU A 45 4.59 44.85 14.18
CA GLU A 45 4.84 46.10 13.45
C GLU A 45 6.19 46.09 12.72
N GLN A 46 7.19 45.39 13.27
CA GLN A 46 8.50 45.18 12.66
C GLN A 46 8.51 44.09 11.58
N GLY A 47 7.37 43.42 11.34
CA GLY A 47 7.24 42.37 10.32
C GLY A 47 7.73 40.98 10.75
N GLU A 48 8.08 40.79 12.03
CA GLU A 48 8.36 39.46 12.58
C GLU A 48 7.04 38.75 12.91
N LEU A 49 6.55 37.93 11.99
CA LEU A 49 5.42 37.03 12.28
C LEU A 49 5.86 35.93 13.25
N PRO A 50 5.23 35.79 14.42
CA PRO A 50 5.53 34.71 15.36
C PRO A 50 5.09 33.36 14.75
N ALA A 51 5.97 32.36 14.80
CA ALA A 51 5.75 31.02 14.24
C ALA A 51 4.53 30.25 14.81
N GLU A 52 3.88 30.78 15.85
CA GLU A 52 2.75 30.17 16.57
C GLU A 52 1.38 30.45 15.92
N LEU A 53 1.30 31.33 14.92
CA LEU A 53 0.08 31.51 14.14
C LEU A 53 0.12 30.52 12.97
N PRO A 54 -0.85 29.60 12.82
CA PRO A 54 -0.91 28.75 11.64
C PRO A 54 -1.06 29.65 10.42
N THR A 55 0.02 29.79 9.66
CA THR A 55 0.05 30.53 8.39
C THR A 55 -0.82 29.74 7.41
N THR A 56 -2.11 30.04 7.43
CA THR A 56 -3.01 29.63 6.36
C THR A 56 -2.59 30.41 5.14
N GLY A 57 -1.72 29.78 4.35
CA GLY A 57 -1.39 30.10 2.97
C GLY A 57 -1.06 31.56 2.69
N LEU A 58 0.22 31.87 2.52
CA LEU A 58 0.80 32.80 1.53
C LEU A 58 2.24 33.11 1.97
N GLU A 59 3.19 32.36 1.42
CA GLU A 59 4.62 32.73 1.36
C GLU A 59 4.77 33.90 0.37
N PRO A 60 5.68 34.87 0.61
CA PRO A 60 7.08 34.60 0.21
C PRO A 60 8.23 35.29 1.00
N LEU A 61 9.35 34.56 1.04
CA LEU A 61 10.76 34.96 0.85
C LEU A 61 11.41 35.91 1.89
N SER A 62 12.30 35.38 2.73
CA SER A 62 13.76 35.35 2.49
C SER A 62 14.61 35.33 3.78
N SER A 63 15.53 34.35 3.81
CA SER A 63 16.88 34.36 4.41
C SER A 63 17.07 34.61 5.91
N GLY A 64 17.49 33.57 6.63
CA GLY A 64 18.12 33.71 7.94
C GLY A 64 18.37 32.37 8.63
N GLU A 65 19.48 31.72 8.29
CA GLU A 65 19.98 30.50 8.92
C GLU A 65 20.02 30.63 10.45
N THR A 66 19.26 29.78 11.15
CA THR A 66 19.61 29.35 12.51
C THR A 66 19.27 27.88 12.65
N ALA A 67 20.33 27.06 12.63
CA ALA A 67 20.30 25.65 12.93
C ALA A 67 19.93 25.46 14.41
N THR A 68 18.63 25.41 14.67
CA THR A 68 18.08 24.84 15.89
C THR A 68 17.61 23.45 15.49
N SER A 69 18.05 22.41 16.18
CA SER A 69 17.55 21.05 15.97
C SER A 69 16.06 21.03 16.30
N SER A 70 15.25 21.28 15.28
CA SER A 70 13.80 21.15 15.32
C SER A 70 13.46 19.75 15.82
N PRO A 71 12.46 19.54 16.69
CA PRO A 71 11.84 18.24 16.75
C PRO A 71 11.42 17.92 15.32
N GLU A 72 11.93 16.83 14.74
CA GLU A 72 11.59 16.42 13.37
C GLU A 72 10.10 16.62 13.19
N ALA A 73 9.73 17.58 12.34
CA ALA A 73 8.34 17.88 12.08
C ALA A 73 7.75 16.57 11.54
N TYR A 74 7.00 15.85 12.38
CA TYR A 74 6.46 14.56 12.01
C TYR A 74 5.50 14.80 10.86
N GLN A 75 5.92 14.44 9.64
CA GLN A 75 5.10 14.51 8.44
C GLN A 75 4.52 13.12 8.19
N PRO A 76 3.23 12.89 8.51
CA PRO A 76 2.60 11.60 8.23
C PRO A 76 2.75 11.25 6.75
N PHE A 77 3.08 9.98 6.48
CA PHE A 77 3.22 9.41 5.13
C PHE A 77 4.42 9.91 4.29
N LEU A 78 5.32 10.74 4.82
CA LEU A 78 6.51 11.17 4.06
C LEU A 78 7.39 10.00 3.65
N SER A 79 7.66 9.06 4.57
CA SER A 79 8.41 7.83 4.28
C SER A 79 7.73 6.94 3.23
N PHE A 80 6.41 6.97 3.15
CA PHE A 80 5.66 6.27 2.12
C PHE A 80 5.76 7.00 0.77
N ALA A 81 5.66 8.32 0.74
CA ALA A 81 5.76 9.12 -0.48
C ALA A 81 7.16 9.03 -1.11
N GLU A 82 8.22 9.02 -0.31
CA GLU A 82 9.61 8.84 -0.77
C GLU A 82 9.84 7.48 -1.44
N GLN A 83 9.08 6.45 -1.05
CA GLN A 83 9.16 5.12 -1.65
C GLN A 83 8.43 5.04 -2.99
N ILE A 84 7.60 6.03 -3.35
CA ILE A 84 6.88 6.05 -4.62
C ILE A 84 7.80 6.61 -5.71
N LEU A 85 8.39 5.70 -6.47
CA LEU A 85 9.16 6.06 -7.67
C LEU A 85 8.24 6.63 -8.76
N PRO A 86 8.68 7.65 -9.51
CA PRO A 86 7.94 8.14 -10.66
C PRO A 86 7.79 7.03 -11.71
N GLN A 87 6.56 6.85 -12.21
CA GLN A 87 6.29 5.83 -13.21
C GLN A 87 6.66 6.32 -14.61
N SER A 88 7.33 5.48 -15.38
CA SER A 88 7.48 5.70 -16.81
C SER A 88 6.14 5.54 -17.54
N VAL A 89 6.06 6.05 -18.77
CA VAL A 89 4.84 5.97 -19.60
C VAL A 89 4.33 4.54 -19.74
N LEU A 90 5.22 3.57 -20.00
CA LEU A 90 4.85 2.16 -20.12
C LEU A 90 4.34 1.57 -18.80
N ARG A 91 4.95 1.96 -17.66
CA ARG A 91 4.51 1.50 -16.33
C ARG A 91 3.15 2.07 -15.96
N ALA A 92 2.90 3.34 -16.26
CA ALA A 92 1.61 3.98 -16.07
C ALA A 92 0.50 3.28 -16.89
N ASN A 93 0.79 2.89 -18.13
CA ASN A 93 -0.16 2.14 -18.97
C ASN A 93 -0.52 0.77 -18.37
N ILE A 94 0.45 0.06 -17.78
CA ILE A 94 0.20 -1.21 -17.07
C ILE A 94 -0.68 -0.97 -15.84
N THR A 95 -0.36 0.04 -15.02
CA THR A 95 -1.15 0.40 -13.84
C THR A 95 -2.59 0.78 -14.21
N ALA A 96 -2.77 1.55 -15.29
CA ALA A 96 -4.09 1.92 -15.79
C ALA A 96 -4.90 0.73 -16.33
N ALA A 97 -4.23 -0.32 -16.82
CA ALA A 97 -4.90 -1.52 -17.33
C ALA A 97 -5.23 -2.57 -16.25
N TYR A 98 -4.75 -2.41 -15.00
CA TYR A 98 -4.85 -3.44 -13.95
C TYR A 98 -6.27 -3.99 -13.79
N ARG A 99 -7.27 -3.11 -13.67
CA ARG A 99 -8.69 -3.47 -13.45
C ARG A 99 -9.59 -2.92 -14.55
N ARG A 100 -9.10 -2.90 -15.78
CA ARG A 100 -9.91 -2.51 -16.94
C ARG A 100 -11.12 -3.44 -17.06
N ALA A 101 -12.29 -2.89 -17.35
CA ALA A 101 -13.50 -3.68 -17.56
C ALA A 101 -13.31 -4.66 -18.71
N GLU A 102 -13.81 -5.89 -18.55
CA GLU A 102 -13.69 -6.94 -19.56
C GLU A 102 -14.38 -6.54 -20.87
N THR A 103 -15.49 -5.80 -20.77
CA THR A 103 -16.23 -5.20 -21.90
C THR A 103 -15.37 -4.29 -22.76
N ASP A 104 -14.31 -3.69 -22.19
CA ASP A 104 -13.41 -2.79 -22.90
C ASP A 104 -12.12 -3.52 -23.33
N ALA A 105 -11.62 -4.44 -22.48
CA ALA A 105 -10.39 -5.16 -22.72
C ALA A 105 -10.52 -6.23 -23.81
N VAL A 106 -11.60 -7.02 -23.80
CA VAL A 106 -11.77 -8.14 -24.74
C VAL A 106 -11.92 -7.67 -26.20
N PRO A 107 -12.75 -6.67 -26.54
CA PRO A 107 -12.83 -6.19 -27.93
C PRO A 107 -11.50 -5.64 -28.45
N MET A 108 -10.72 -4.97 -27.60
CA MET A 108 -9.37 -4.47 -27.95
C MET A 108 -8.43 -5.62 -28.34
N LEU A 109 -8.48 -6.75 -27.62
CA LEU A 109 -7.64 -7.91 -27.86
C LEU A 109 -8.16 -8.80 -29.00
N LEU A 110 -9.48 -8.87 -29.20
CA LEU A 110 -10.10 -9.78 -30.16
C LEU A 110 -9.64 -9.50 -31.59
N GLU A 111 -9.54 -8.23 -31.99
CA GLU A 111 -9.08 -7.87 -33.33
C GLU A 111 -7.58 -8.15 -33.51
N GLN A 112 -6.77 -7.98 -32.47
CA GLN A 112 -5.34 -8.30 -32.50
C GLN A 112 -5.08 -9.80 -32.55
N ALA A 113 -5.93 -10.59 -31.89
CA ALA A 113 -5.84 -12.05 -31.82
C ALA A 113 -6.51 -12.77 -33.00
N ARG A 114 -7.20 -12.05 -33.89
CA ARG A 114 -7.92 -12.65 -35.02
C ARG A 114 -6.95 -13.21 -36.06
N LEU A 115 -6.93 -14.53 -36.22
CA LEU A 115 -6.20 -15.18 -37.30
C LEU A 115 -6.97 -15.04 -38.63
N ALA A 116 -6.23 -14.87 -39.73
CA ALA A 116 -6.80 -14.98 -41.07
C ALA A 116 -7.39 -16.39 -41.29
N ALA A 117 -8.52 -16.48 -42.00
CA ALA A 117 -9.24 -17.75 -42.23
C ALA A 117 -8.36 -18.95 -42.63
N PRO A 118 -7.42 -18.85 -43.61
CA PRO A 118 -6.57 -20.00 -43.97
C PRO A 118 -5.58 -20.40 -42.87
N LEU A 119 -5.13 -19.44 -42.05
CA LEU A 119 -4.24 -19.71 -40.92
C LEU A 119 -5.02 -20.35 -39.76
N ALA A 120 -6.23 -19.87 -39.49
CA ALA A 120 -7.12 -20.41 -38.47
C ALA A 120 -7.45 -21.88 -38.72
N GLU A 121 -7.76 -22.25 -39.96
CA GLU A 121 -8.02 -23.65 -40.35
C GLU A 121 -6.80 -24.54 -40.14
N ARG A 122 -5.60 -24.08 -40.55
CA ARG A 122 -4.35 -24.82 -40.32
C ARG A 122 -4.04 -24.98 -38.84
N ALA A 123 -4.23 -23.92 -38.05
CA ALA A 123 -4.05 -23.95 -36.60
C ALA A 123 -5.02 -24.94 -35.94
N TYR A 124 -6.29 -24.94 -36.38
CA TYR A 124 -7.30 -25.89 -35.92
C TYR A 124 -6.90 -27.34 -36.23
N GLN A 125 -6.53 -27.65 -37.47
CA GLN A 125 -6.14 -29.01 -37.87
C GLN A 125 -4.92 -29.52 -37.08
N LEU A 126 -3.95 -28.64 -36.84
CA LEU A 126 -2.77 -28.97 -36.03
C LEU A 126 -3.15 -29.21 -34.57
N ALA A 127 -3.92 -28.29 -33.97
CA ALA A 127 -4.37 -28.41 -32.59
C ALA A 127 -5.23 -29.68 -32.39
N TYR A 128 -6.12 -29.97 -33.34
CA TYR A 128 -6.95 -31.17 -33.35
C TYR A 128 -6.10 -32.43 -33.38
N ARG A 129 -5.11 -32.51 -34.28
CA ARG A 129 -4.20 -33.65 -34.38
C ARG A 129 -3.43 -33.87 -33.07
N LEU A 130 -2.88 -32.81 -32.47
CA LEU A 130 -2.15 -32.89 -31.21
C LEU A 130 -3.06 -33.35 -30.06
N ALA A 131 -4.25 -32.76 -29.94
CA ALA A 131 -5.21 -33.12 -28.92
C ALA A 131 -5.70 -34.57 -29.07
N GLN A 132 -5.94 -35.01 -30.31
CA GLN A 132 -6.34 -36.38 -30.63
C GLN A 132 -5.23 -37.37 -30.28
N GLN A 133 -3.98 -37.07 -30.65
CA GLN A 133 -2.83 -37.89 -30.27
C GLN A 133 -2.69 -37.99 -28.75
N LEU A 134 -2.77 -36.87 -28.02
CA LEU A 134 -2.65 -36.86 -26.56
C LEU A 134 -3.79 -37.63 -25.87
N ARG A 135 -5.03 -37.50 -26.37
CA ARG A 135 -6.18 -38.21 -25.83
C ARG A 135 -6.07 -39.71 -26.09
N ASN A 136 -5.66 -40.10 -27.30
CA ASN A 136 -5.56 -41.50 -27.70
C ASN A 136 -4.34 -42.22 -27.10
N GLN A 137 -3.30 -41.47 -26.72
CA GLN A 137 -2.14 -42.01 -25.99
C GLN A 137 -2.50 -42.55 -24.59
N LYS A 138 -3.67 -42.21 -24.03
CA LYS A 138 -4.11 -42.72 -22.71
C LYS A 138 -4.17 -44.24 -22.61
N ASN A 139 -4.21 -44.96 -23.74
CA ASN A 139 -4.22 -46.42 -23.77
C ASN A 139 -2.83 -47.07 -23.86
N ILE A 140 -1.74 -46.29 -23.97
CA ILE A 140 -0.40 -46.86 -24.23
C ILE A 140 0.58 -46.65 -23.06
N GLY A 141 0.34 -45.73 -22.11
CA GLY A 141 1.33 -45.54 -21.02
C GLY A 141 1.01 -44.56 -19.90
N GLY A 142 -0.26 -44.26 -19.61
CA GLY A 142 -0.61 -43.34 -18.52
C GLY A 142 -0.70 -44.05 -17.16
N ARG A 143 -0.05 -43.53 -16.12
CA ARG A 143 -0.25 -43.94 -14.71
C ARG A 143 -1.73 -44.06 -14.31
N ALA A 144 -2.58 -43.20 -14.88
CA ALA A 144 -4.03 -43.25 -14.67
C ALA A 144 -4.69 -44.53 -15.22
N GLY A 145 -4.22 -45.07 -16.35
CA GLY A 145 -4.73 -46.32 -16.91
C GLY A 145 -4.35 -47.55 -16.07
N MET A 146 -3.11 -47.60 -15.56
CA MET A 146 -2.67 -48.71 -14.69
C MET A 146 -3.40 -48.72 -13.34
N VAL A 147 -3.52 -47.55 -12.69
CA VAL A 147 -4.26 -47.46 -11.40
C VAL A 147 -5.75 -47.74 -11.62
N GLN A 148 -6.34 -47.25 -12.72
CA GLN A 148 -7.73 -47.54 -13.06
C GLN A 148 -7.94 -49.03 -13.37
N SER A 149 -7.00 -49.68 -14.05
CA SER A 149 -7.05 -51.12 -14.33
C SER A 149 -7.01 -51.92 -13.03
N LEU A 150 -6.14 -51.54 -12.07
CA LEU A 150 -6.07 -52.18 -10.76
C LEU A 150 -7.35 -51.97 -9.94
N LEU A 151 -7.90 -50.75 -9.95
CA LEU A 151 -9.21 -50.46 -9.34
C LEU A 151 -10.33 -51.33 -9.95
N GLN A 152 -10.35 -51.51 -11.27
CA GLN A 152 -11.34 -52.33 -11.96
C GLN A 152 -11.16 -53.83 -11.69
N GLU A 153 -9.94 -54.34 -11.72
CA GLU A 153 -9.62 -55.76 -11.49
C GLU A 153 -10.03 -56.21 -10.08
N PHE A 154 -9.77 -55.37 -9.07
CA PHE A 154 -10.11 -55.66 -7.67
C PHE A 154 -11.44 -55.04 -7.23
N SER A 155 -12.21 -54.45 -8.15
CA SER A 155 -13.50 -53.78 -7.89
C SER A 155 -13.48 -52.79 -6.72
N LEU A 156 -12.36 -52.07 -6.58
CA LEU A 156 -12.15 -51.13 -5.49
C LEU A 156 -12.90 -49.81 -5.76
N SER A 157 -13.43 -49.21 -4.70
CA SER A 157 -13.87 -47.81 -4.74
C SER A 157 -12.68 -46.86 -4.88
N SER A 158 -12.91 -45.62 -5.32
CA SER A 158 -11.86 -44.61 -5.43
C SER A 158 -11.13 -44.35 -4.10
N GLN A 159 -11.84 -44.41 -2.98
CA GLN A 159 -11.26 -44.21 -1.65
C GLN A 159 -10.39 -45.40 -1.23
N GLU A 160 -10.82 -46.62 -1.53
CA GLU A 160 -10.04 -47.84 -1.27
C GLU A 160 -8.78 -47.90 -2.13
N GLY A 161 -8.86 -47.47 -3.40
CA GLY A 161 -7.68 -47.38 -4.27
C GLY A 161 -6.63 -46.39 -3.76
N VAL A 162 -7.06 -45.23 -3.25
CA VAL A 162 -6.14 -44.26 -2.62
C VAL A 162 -5.53 -44.86 -1.35
N ALA A 163 -6.31 -45.52 -0.50
CA ALA A 163 -5.81 -46.18 0.71
C ALA A 163 -4.77 -47.28 0.38
N LEU A 164 -5.00 -48.06 -0.68
CA LEU A 164 -4.08 -49.08 -1.14
C LEU A 164 -2.76 -48.48 -1.66
N MET A 165 -2.81 -47.36 -2.38
CA MET A 165 -1.60 -46.65 -2.82
C MET A 165 -0.83 -46.07 -1.63
N CYS A 166 -1.51 -45.54 -0.60
CA CYS A 166 -0.87 -45.09 0.64
C CYS A 166 -0.18 -46.24 1.38
N LEU A 167 -0.82 -47.41 1.46
CA LEU A 167 -0.20 -48.60 2.03
C LEU A 167 1.03 -49.03 1.23
N ALA A 168 0.93 -49.07 -0.10
CA ALA A 168 2.04 -49.40 -0.97
C ALA A 168 3.21 -48.42 -0.83
N GLU A 169 2.93 -47.12 -0.70
CA GLU A 169 3.94 -46.09 -0.42
C GLU A 169 4.63 -46.33 0.93
N ALA A 170 3.86 -46.64 1.98
CA ALA A 170 4.40 -46.94 3.29
C ALA A 170 5.30 -48.19 3.28
N LEU A 171 4.90 -49.23 2.54
CA LEU A 171 5.70 -50.46 2.37
C LEU A 171 6.98 -50.22 1.56
N LEU A 172 6.94 -49.37 0.53
CA LEU A 172 8.13 -49.00 -0.26
C LEU A 172 9.15 -48.16 0.54
N ARG A 173 8.75 -47.60 1.68
CA ARG A 173 9.65 -46.91 2.62
C ARG A 173 10.40 -47.88 3.53
N ILE A 174 10.01 -49.16 3.56
CA ILE A 174 10.77 -50.21 4.25
C ILE A 174 11.98 -50.57 3.38
N PRO A 175 13.22 -50.37 3.87
CA PRO A 175 14.41 -50.47 3.04
C PRO A 175 14.85 -51.90 2.71
N ASP A 176 14.49 -52.86 3.56
CA ASP A 176 14.75 -54.29 3.32
C ASP A 176 13.51 -54.94 2.70
N LYS A 177 13.68 -55.58 1.55
CA LYS A 177 12.60 -56.25 0.82
C LYS A 177 12.14 -57.54 1.50
N ALA A 178 12.99 -58.17 2.32
CA ALA A 178 12.65 -59.40 3.03
C ALA A 178 11.82 -59.16 4.30
N THR A 179 11.80 -57.92 4.80
CA THR A 179 11.05 -57.48 5.98
C THR A 179 9.74 -56.84 5.57
#